data_AF-A0A286XVJ4-F1
#
_entry.id   AF-A0A286XVJ4-F1
#
_cell.length_a   1.000
_cell.length_b   1.000
_cell.length_c   1.000
_cell.angle_alpha   90.00
_cell.angle_beta   90.00
_cell.angle_gamma   90.00
#
_symmetry.space_group_name_H-M   'P 1'
#
loop_
_entity.id
_entity.type
_entity.pdbx_description
1 polymer ?
#
loop_
_entity_poly.entity_id
_entity_poly.type
_entity_poly.pdbx_seq_one_letter_code
_entity_poly.pdbx_strand_id
1 'polypeptide(L)'
;MEAEVDKLELMFQKADSDLDYIQYRLEYEIKTNHPDSAGEKNPVTLLKELSAIKSRYQTLCDHYKRVATEQKEIKTRISTTLNKTMTRIQELQKLTDVELLPPTEEEKTATEQLKSHREHL
;
A
#
# COMPACT_ATOMS: atom_id res chain seq x y z
N MET A 1 61.83 17.87 18.77
CA MET A 1 60.69 16.96 18.57
C MET A 1 59.56 17.36 19.51
N GLU A 2 59.80 17.43 20.81
CA GLU A 2 58.83 17.89 21.84
C GLU A 2 58.12 19.21 21.48
N ALA A 3 58.87 20.29 21.17
CA ALA A 3 58.26 21.58 20.81
C ALA A 3 57.33 21.55 19.56
N GLU A 4 57.55 20.65 18.61
CA GLU A 4 56.64 20.49 17.45
C GLU A 4 55.40 19.67 17.82
N VAL A 5 55.52 18.75 18.77
CA VAL A 5 54.40 18.01 19.35
C VAL A 5 53.53 18.94 20.19
N ASP A 6 54.12 19.78 21.04
CA ASP A 6 53.39 20.78 21.85
C ASP A 6 52.63 21.77 20.97
N LYS A 7 53.24 22.20 19.87
CA LYS A 7 52.60 23.07 18.88
C LYS A 7 51.44 22.38 18.19
N LEU A 8 51.57 21.10 17.85
CA LEU A 8 50.51 20.32 17.24
C LEU A 8 49.35 20.10 18.22
N GLU A 9 49.65 19.80 19.48
CA GLU A 9 48.65 19.68 20.55
C GLU A 9 47.87 21.01 20.72
N LEU A 10 48.58 22.14 20.74
CA LEU A 10 47.94 23.46 20.82
C LEU A 10 47.04 23.74 19.62
N MET A 11 47.43 23.31 18.41
CA MET A 11 46.58 23.44 17.21
C MET A 11 45.31 22.60 17.35
N PHE A 12 45.38 21.39 17.90
CA PHE A 12 44.20 20.56 18.15
C PHE A 12 43.29 21.16 19.22
N GLN A 13 43.86 21.62 20.35
CA GLN A 13 43.09 22.29 21.40
C GLN A 13 42.35 23.53 20.88
N LYS A 14 43.02 24.31 20.02
CA LYS A 14 42.40 25.46 19.36
C LYS A 14 41.30 25.02 18.39
N ALA A 15 41.55 24.00 17.56
CA ALA A 15 40.56 23.50 16.62
C ALA A 15 39.30 22.97 17.32
N ASP A 16 39.47 22.24 18.43
CA ASP A 16 38.35 21.76 19.25
C ASP A 16 37.56 22.93 19.85
N SER A 17 38.27 23.93 20.41
CA SER A 17 37.62 25.13 20.96
C SER A 17 36.89 25.96 19.89
N ASP A 18 37.45 26.04 18.67
CA ASP A 18 36.81 26.72 17.54
C ASP A 18 35.52 25.97 17.13
N LEU A 19 35.52 24.63 17.11
CA LEU A 19 34.34 23.80 16.83
C LEU A 19 33.25 23.97 17.90
N ASP A 20 33.64 23.95 19.18
CA ASP A 20 32.72 24.17 20.30
C ASP A 20 32.05 25.55 20.21
N TYR A 21 32.82 26.59 19.85
CA TYR A 21 32.27 27.93 19.67
C TYR A 21 31.29 28.01 18.50
N ILE A 22 31.58 27.33 17.38
CA ILE A 22 30.65 27.23 16.24
C ILE A 22 29.36 26.54 16.67
N GLN A 23 29.44 25.42 17.39
CA GLN A 23 28.27 24.71 17.89
C GLN A 23 27.44 25.60 18.83
N TYR A 24 28.09 26.26 19.78
CA TYR A 24 27.42 27.17 20.72
C TYR A 24 26.65 28.28 20.01
N ARG A 25 27.28 28.92 19.01
CA ARG A 25 26.63 29.97 18.22
C ARG A 25 25.43 29.46 17.44
N LEU A 26 25.54 28.30 16.80
CA LEU A 26 24.44 27.69 16.06
C LEU A 26 23.27 27.35 16.99
N GLU A 27 23.54 26.73 18.14
CA GLU A 27 22.50 26.42 19.12
C GLU A 27 21.80 27.67 19.63
N TYR A 28 22.56 28.73 19.91
CA TYR A 28 22.00 30.02 20.32
C TYR A 28 21.08 30.58 19.24
N GLU A 29 21.57 30.70 17.99
CA GLU A 29 20.81 31.22 16.86
C GLU A 29 19.54 30.41 16.57
N ILE A 30 19.60 29.06 16.65
CA ILE A 30 18.43 28.18 16.48
C ILE A 30 17.40 28.44 17.59
N LYS A 31 17.83 28.53 18.85
CA LYS A 31 16.94 28.77 20.00
C LYS A 31 16.30 30.16 19.98
N THR A 32 17.03 31.19 19.51
CA THR A 32 16.52 32.57 19.52
C THR A 32 15.66 32.92 18.32
N ASN A 33 15.95 32.37 17.13
CA ASN A 33 15.24 32.74 15.91
C ASN A 33 13.90 32.01 15.72
N HIS A 34 13.61 30.99 16.52
CA HIS A 34 12.34 30.26 16.51
C HIS A 34 11.76 30.17 17.93
N PRO A 35 11.21 31.28 18.48
CA PRO A 35 10.46 31.21 19.72
C PRO A 35 9.16 30.47 19.40
N ASP A 36 9.09 29.21 19.82
CA ASP A 36 7.98 28.28 19.55
C ASP A 36 7.66 28.08 18.06
N SER A 37 8.30 27.06 17.45
CA SER A 37 7.87 26.43 16.20
C SER A 37 6.55 25.65 16.37
N ALA A 38 5.58 26.19 17.13
CA ALA A 38 4.38 25.51 17.64
C ALA A 38 3.45 24.90 16.58
N GLY A 39 3.76 25.05 15.28
CA GLY A 39 3.05 24.41 14.18
C GLY A 39 3.91 23.55 13.23
N GLU A 40 5.25 23.71 13.20
CA GLU A 40 6.09 22.95 12.28
C GLU A 40 6.56 21.64 12.93
N LYS A 41 6.15 20.52 12.33
CA LYS A 41 6.56 19.19 12.78
C LYS A 41 8.05 19.02 12.55
N ASN A 42 8.77 18.59 13.59
CA ASN A 42 10.17 18.19 13.51
C ASN A 42 10.36 17.15 12.37
N PRO A 43 11.38 17.32 11.49
CA PRO A 43 11.69 16.37 10.41
C PRO A 43 11.80 14.91 10.84
N VAL A 44 12.32 14.63 12.04
CA VAL A 44 12.40 13.27 12.61
C VAL A 44 11.01 12.68 12.81
N THR A 45 10.05 13.49 13.28
CA THR A 45 8.66 13.07 13.46
C THR A 45 7.98 12.86 12.10
N LEU A 46 8.21 13.75 11.14
CA LEU A 46 7.69 13.63 9.77
C LEU A 46 8.16 12.33 9.09
N LEU A 47 9.43 11.97 9.25
CA LEU A 47 9.98 10.72 8.69
C LEU A 47 9.32 9.47 9.30
N LYS A 48 9.03 9.49 10.60
CA LYS A 48 8.30 8.40 11.27
C LYS A 48 6.86 8.30 10.76
N GLU A 49 6.16 9.43 10.65
CA GLU A 49 4.79 9.47 10.11
C GLU A 49 4.72 8.97 8.67
N LEU A 50 5.64 9.43 7.81
CA LEU A 50 5.72 9.02 6.42
C LEU A 50 5.96 7.52 6.28
N SER A 51 6.82 6.95 7.13
CA SER A 51 7.09 5.51 7.16
C SER A 51 5.86 4.71 7.58
N ALA A 52 5.11 5.20 8.58
CA ALA A 52 3.86 4.58 9.01
C ALA A 52 2.79 4.63 7.90
N ILE A 53 2.65 5.76 7.19
CA ILE A 53 1.73 5.91 6.06
C ILE A 53 2.10 4.93 4.94
N LYS A 54 3.38 4.86 4.57
CA LYS A 54 3.88 3.94 3.55
C LYS A 54 3.58 2.48 3.88
N SER A 55 3.79 2.09 5.14
CA SER A 55 3.48 0.74 5.61
C SER A 55 1.98 0.43 5.50
N ARG A 56 1.11 1.33 5.98
CA ARG A 56 -0.35 1.16 5.91
C ARG A 56 -0.85 1.05 4.46
N TYR A 57 -0.31 1.87 3.58
CA TYR A 57 -0.64 1.83 2.15
C TYR A 57 -0.27 0.48 1.54
N GLN A 58 0.95 -0.01 1.82
CA GLN A 58 1.41 -1.31 1.32
C GLN A 58 0.49 -2.45 1.79
N THR A 59 0.15 -2.48 3.07
CA THR A 59 -0.78 -3.47 3.62
C THR A 59 -2.15 -3.40 2.95
N LEU A 60 -2.67 -2.19 2.70
CA LEU A 60 -3.94 -2.02 2.01
C LEU A 60 -3.89 -2.52 0.57
N CYS A 61 -2.81 -2.24 -0.15
CA CYS A 61 -2.60 -2.75 -1.51
C CYS A 61 -2.55 -4.28 -1.54
N ASP A 62 -1.85 -4.91 -0.60
CA ASP A 62 -1.74 -6.37 -0.55
C ASP A 62 -3.08 -7.02 -0.17
N HIS A 63 -3.84 -6.39 0.73
CA HIS A 63 -5.21 -6.81 1.05
C HIS A 63 -6.14 -6.69 -0.17
N TYR A 64 -6.09 -5.56 -0.87
CA TYR A 64 -6.89 -5.35 -2.08
C TYR A 64 -6.61 -6.41 -3.15
N LYS A 65 -5.33 -6.69 -3.43
CA LYS A 65 -4.93 -7.73 -4.40
C LYS A 65 -5.52 -9.09 -4.03
N ARG A 66 -5.44 -9.47 -2.74
CA ARG A 66 -6.00 -10.73 -2.25
C ARG A 66 -7.52 -10.81 -2.46
N VAL A 67 -8.24 -9.78 -2.02
CA VAL A 67 -9.71 -9.72 -2.18
C VAL A 67 -10.10 -9.77 -3.66
N ALA A 68 -9.39 -9.05 -4.53
CA ALA A 68 -9.65 -9.08 -5.96
C ALA A 68 -9.46 -10.49 -6.55
N THR A 69 -8.40 -11.20 -6.15
CA THR A 69 -8.18 -12.59 -6.58
C THR A 69 -9.26 -13.55 -6.07
N GLU A 70 -9.65 -13.42 -4.79
CA GLU A 70 -10.70 -14.26 -4.19
C GLU A 70 -12.06 -14.01 -4.86
N GLN A 71 -12.42 -12.75 -5.12
CA GLN A 71 -13.64 -12.40 -5.85
C GLN A 71 -13.66 -12.99 -7.26
N LYS A 72 -12.53 -12.92 -7.97
CA LYS A 72 -12.38 -13.54 -9.30
C LYS A 72 -12.57 -15.05 -9.24
N GLU A 73 -11.97 -15.72 -8.25
CA GLU A 73 -12.12 -17.17 -8.07
C GLU A 73 -13.58 -17.55 -7.75
N ILE A 74 -14.19 -16.89 -6.77
CA ILE A 74 -15.58 -17.15 -6.35
C ILE A 74 -16.53 -16.97 -7.52
N LYS A 75 -16.42 -15.85 -8.25
CA LYS A 75 -17.26 -15.59 -9.43
C LYS A 75 -17.09 -16.66 -10.50
N THR A 76 -15.85 -17.08 -10.75
CA THR A 76 -15.56 -18.16 -11.70
C THR A 76 -16.20 -19.48 -11.23
N ARG A 77 -16.07 -19.82 -9.95
CA ARG A 77 -16.67 -21.02 -9.36
C ARG A 77 -18.19 -21.01 -9.46
N ILE A 78 -18.84 -19.92 -9.11
CA ILE A 78 -20.30 -19.75 -9.26
C ILE A 78 -20.71 -19.95 -10.71
N SER A 79 -20.06 -19.26 -11.65
CA SER A 79 -20.35 -19.38 -13.08
C SER A 79 -20.21 -20.83 -13.58
N THR A 80 -19.13 -21.51 -13.20
CA THR A 80 -18.92 -22.91 -13.63
C THR A 80 -19.96 -23.87 -13.03
N THR A 81 -20.35 -23.71 -11.77
CA THR A 81 -21.37 -24.53 -11.12
C THR A 81 -22.75 -24.31 -11.72
N LEU A 82 -23.12 -23.05 -11.98
CA LEU A 82 -24.38 -22.70 -12.64
C LEU A 82 -24.46 -23.32 -14.04
N ASN A 83 -23.41 -23.15 -14.86
CA ASN A 83 -23.38 -23.72 -16.20
C ASN A 83 -23.51 -25.25 -16.19
N LYS A 84 -22.79 -25.95 -15.29
CA LYS A 84 -22.91 -27.41 -15.15
C LYS A 84 -24.32 -27.84 -14.75
N THR A 85 -24.97 -27.10 -13.85
CA THR A 85 -26.32 -27.39 -13.39
C THR A 85 -27.33 -27.18 -14.53
N MET A 86 -27.20 -26.08 -15.28
CA MET A 86 -28.01 -25.80 -16.46
C MET A 86 -27.90 -26.91 -17.49
N THR A 87 -26.67 -27.36 -17.81
CA THR A 87 -26.45 -28.47 -18.75
C THR A 87 -27.14 -29.76 -18.29
N ARG A 88 -27.01 -30.12 -17.00
CA ARG A 88 -27.69 -31.31 -16.45
C ARG A 88 -29.21 -31.22 -16.51
N ILE A 89 -29.79 -30.04 -16.21
CA ILE A 89 -31.23 -29.81 -16.32
C ILE A 89 -31.69 -30.02 -17.76
N GLN A 90 -30.97 -29.45 -18.73
CA GLN A 90 -31.27 -29.62 -20.16
C GLN A 90 -31.17 -31.09 -20.61
N GLU A 91 -30.17 -31.84 -20.12
CA GLU A 91 -30.04 -33.28 -20.39
C GLU A 91 -31.23 -34.07 -19.83
N LEU A 92 -31.65 -33.80 -18.59
CA LEU A 92 -32.80 -34.45 -17.98
C LEU A 92 -34.11 -34.13 -18.70
N GLN A 93 -34.33 -32.86 -19.07
CA GLN A 93 -35.53 -32.44 -19.80
C GLN A 93 -35.68 -33.21 -21.13
N LYS A 94 -34.58 -33.39 -21.88
CA LYS A 94 -34.56 -34.19 -23.11
C LYS A 94 -34.93 -35.66 -22.88
N LEU A 95 -34.61 -36.23 -21.71
CA LEU A 95 -34.94 -37.62 -21.37
C LEU A 95 -36.41 -37.80 -20.98
N THR A 96 -37.03 -36.78 -20.38
CA THR A 96 -38.42 -36.83 -19.90
C THR A 96 -39.47 -36.26 -20.87
N ASP A 97 -39.06 -35.83 -22.07
CA ASP A 97 -39.93 -35.23 -23.10
C ASP A 97 -40.77 -34.03 -22.57
N VAL A 98 -40.22 -33.33 -21.58
CA VAL A 98 -40.83 -32.12 -21.00
C VAL A 98 -40.49 -30.93 -21.90
N GLU A 99 -41.52 -30.22 -22.35
CA GLU A 99 -41.39 -29.09 -23.26
C GLU A 99 -40.51 -27.98 -22.65
N LEU A 100 -39.49 -27.56 -23.40
CA LEU A 100 -38.56 -26.50 -22.99
C LEU A 100 -39.24 -25.15 -23.08
N LEU A 101 -39.57 -24.54 -21.93
CA LEU A 101 -39.84 -23.10 -21.90
C LEU A 101 -38.56 -22.36 -22.30
N PRO A 102 -38.63 -21.43 -23.28
CA PRO A 102 -37.47 -20.65 -23.68
C PRO A 102 -36.96 -19.87 -22.46
N PRO A 103 -35.63 -19.75 -22.30
CA PRO A 103 -35.05 -19.05 -21.16
C PRO A 103 -35.59 -17.63 -21.10
N THR A 104 -35.96 -17.22 -19.89
CA THR A 104 -36.49 -15.89 -19.62
C THR A 104 -35.43 -14.82 -19.94
N GLU A 105 -35.87 -13.59 -20.19
CA GLU A 105 -34.95 -12.47 -20.46
C GLU A 105 -33.98 -12.23 -19.27
N GLU A 106 -34.41 -12.52 -18.05
CA GLU A 106 -33.56 -12.52 -16.85
C GLU A 106 -32.47 -13.61 -16.90
N GLU A 107 -32.78 -14.82 -17.37
CA GLU A 107 -31.79 -15.90 -17.51
C GLU A 107 -30.76 -15.58 -18.60
N LYS A 108 -31.20 -15.04 -19.74
CA LYS A 108 -30.31 -14.63 -20.83
C LYS A 108 -29.34 -13.54 -20.37
N THR A 109 -29.86 -12.48 -19.77
CA THR A 109 -29.04 -11.38 -19.25
C THR A 109 -28.09 -11.83 -18.13
N ALA A 110 -28.51 -12.73 -17.25
CA ALA A 110 -27.64 -13.32 -16.23
C ALA A 110 -26.46 -14.10 -16.84
N THR A 111 -26.69 -14.89 -17.89
CA THR A 111 -25.61 -15.61 -18.58
C THR A 111 -24.65 -14.68 -19.33
N GLU A 112 -25.16 -13.59 -19.87
CA GLU A 112 -24.38 -12.59 -20.62
C GLU A 112 -23.49 -11.75 -19.69
N GLN A 113 -24.03 -11.34 -18.53
CA GLN A 113 -23.24 -10.68 -17.47
C GLN A 113 -22.15 -11.59 -16.88
N LEU A 114 -22.42 -12.91 -16.79
CA LEU A 114 -21.41 -13.88 -16.39
C LEU A 114 -20.30 -14.05 -17.43
N LYS A 115 -20.60 -13.93 -18.73
CA LYS A 115 -19.62 -14.01 -19.83
C LYS A 115 -18.80 -12.74 -19.99
N SER A 116 -19.44 -11.57 -20.08
CA SER A 116 -18.78 -10.27 -20.31
C SER A 116 -17.73 -9.94 -19.25
N HIS A 117 -17.99 -10.28 -17.98
CA HIS A 117 -17.04 -10.01 -16.90
C HIS A 117 -15.84 -10.97 -16.84
N ARG A 118 -15.82 -12.01 -17.67
CA ARG A 118 -14.68 -12.94 -17.79
C ARG A 118 -13.54 -12.31 -18.59
N GLU A 119 -13.82 -11.27 -19.37
CA GLU A 119 -12.89 -10.66 -20.34
C GLU A 119 -12.21 -9.38 -19.83
N HIS A 120 -12.72 -8.76 -18.74
CA HIS A 120 -12.26 -7.46 -18.24
C HIS A 120 -11.39 -7.52 -16.95
N LEU A 121 -10.88 -8.70 -16.57
CA LEU A 121 -10.10 -8.90 -15.33
C LEU A 121 -9.05 -10.00 -15.48
#